data_AF-A0A067T027-F1
#
_entry.id   AF-A0A067T027-F1
#
_cell.length_a   1.000
_cell.length_b   1.000
_cell.length_c   1.000
_cell.angle_alpha   90.00
_cell.angle_beta   90.00
_cell.angle_gamma   90.00
#
_symmetry.space_group_name_H-M   'P 1'
#
loop_
_entity.id
_entity.type
_entity.pdbx_description
1 polymer ?
#
loop_
_entity_poly.entity_id
_entity_poly.type
_entity_poly.pdbx_seq_one_letter_code
_entity_poly.pdbx_strand_id
1 'polypeptide(L)'
;MSSIFSNSQNILITGGQLISNNTRIEGSQNGLDVLRHRTALAALLDSTERFDPPKCAPDTRVAIINDILDWVSNDDEFASIMWLYGPAGTGKSALAQTVAEICREHKRLVATFFFSRTATNRSDGRILISTLAYQLMLAFPSTRRFIRGSVEGDPTIFERANETQMEGLFVEPVNQFSQSWLRVIYTLVNQSLGCITVHEPRLIVIDGLDECHDPRMQSDLLKTIGEATERLKLPLKFLISSRPESHILHVFNHDLIFRRLNVKTFNLSSDNIAHHDIKVFLSRQFDEIKRTHPLRSYLHVSWPPPEAIRELVRKSSGQFIYASTVIKYVQSPKHRPDDRLSVVLGLSPAPSHETPFAQLDALYSHIFASVHDI
;
A
#
# COMPACT_ATOMS: atom_id res chain seq x y z
N MET A 1 26.17 -19.70 26.42
CA MET A 1 26.87 -20.69 27.26
C MET A 1 27.12 -20.05 28.62
N SER A 2 27.04 -20.81 29.70
CA SER A 2 27.49 -20.34 31.02
C SER A 2 29.00 -20.12 31.01
N SER A 3 29.45 -18.98 31.52
CA SER A 3 30.89 -18.78 31.77
C SER A 3 31.35 -19.76 32.85
N ILE A 4 32.51 -20.39 32.63
CA ILE A 4 33.13 -21.33 33.58
C ILE A 4 33.50 -20.63 34.92
N PHE A 5 33.53 -19.29 34.94
CA PHE A 5 33.98 -18.48 36.08
C PHE A 5 33.00 -17.35 36.47
N SER A 6 31.69 -17.59 36.38
CA SER A 6 30.70 -16.62 36.90
C SER A 6 30.82 -16.46 38.43
N ASN A 7 30.96 -15.22 38.90
CA ASN A 7 31.06 -14.82 40.32
C ASN A 7 32.30 -15.30 41.12
N SER A 8 33.39 -15.70 40.46
CA SER A 8 34.67 -15.95 41.16
C SER A 8 35.51 -14.67 41.33
N GLN A 9 36.14 -14.50 42.50
CA GLN A 9 37.17 -13.48 42.76
C GLN A 9 38.44 -14.14 43.30
N ASN A 10 39.60 -13.50 43.10
CA ASN A 10 40.93 -13.96 43.55
C ASN A 10 41.39 -15.34 43.02
N ILE A 11 41.10 -15.69 41.76
CA ILE A 11 41.73 -16.85 41.11
C ILE A 11 43.16 -16.50 40.69
N LEU A 12 44.16 -17.14 41.33
CA LEU A 12 45.56 -17.10 40.93
C LEU A 12 45.89 -18.34 40.07
N ILE A 13 46.05 -18.16 38.77
CA ILE A 13 46.50 -19.22 37.85
C ILE A 13 48.02 -19.14 37.73
N THR A 14 48.75 -20.14 38.25
CA THR A 14 50.20 -20.25 38.13
C THR A 14 50.60 -21.39 37.19
N GLY A 15 51.08 -21.04 36.00
CA GLY A 15 51.58 -21.98 34.99
C GLY A 15 50.51 -22.45 34.00
N GLY A 16 50.95 -22.79 32.78
CA GLY A 16 50.11 -23.23 31.67
C GLY A 16 49.99 -22.20 30.55
N GLN A 17 49.87 -22.67 29.30
CA GLN A 17 49.67 -21.81 28.14
C GLN A 17 48.17 -21.57 27.95
N LEU A 18 47.70 -20.36 28.29
CA LEU A 18 46.29 -19.96 28.10
C LEU A 18 46.00 -19.71 26.61
N ILE A 19 45.61 -20.77 25.90
CA ILE A 19 45.14 -20.66 24.51
C ILE A 19 43.71 -20.10 24.53
N SER A 20 43.60 -18.78 24.45
CA SER A 20 42.34 -18.12 24.10
C SER A 20 42.03 -18.41 22.63
N ASN A 21 41.26 -19.48 22.37
CA ASN A 21 40.60 -19.66 21.10
C ASN A 21 39.47 -18.64 20.97
N ASN A 22 39.86 -17.40 20.66
CA ASN A 22 38.98 -16.42 20.02
C ASN A 22 38.70 -16.90 18.59
N THR A 23 37.88 -17.94 18.46
CA THR A 23 37.12 -18.17 17.24
C THR A 23 36.22 -16.95 17.06
N ARG A 24 36.72 -15.94 16.34
CA ARG A 24 35.86 -15.04 15.59
C ARG A 24 35.09 -15.94 14.63
N ILE A 25 33.90 -16.35 15.06
CA ILE A 25 32.84 -16.70 14.13
C ILE A 25 32.68 -15.45 13.27
N GLU A 26 33.10 -15.52 12.01
CA GLU A 26 32.81 -14.47 11.04
C GLU A 26 31.30 -14.25 11.09
N GLY A 27 30.89 -13.04 11.48
CA GLY A 27 29.60 -12.86 12.14
C GLY A 27 28.46 -13.40 11.30
N SER A 28 27.78 -14.45 11.81
CA SER A 28 26.54 -14.94 11.21
C SER A 28 25.61 -13.75 11.08
N GLN A 29 25.33 -13.32 9.84
CA GLN A 29 24.44 -12.19 9.62
C GLN A 29 23.09 -12.53 10.25
N ASN A 30 22.70 -11.73 11.24
CA ASN A 30 21.43 -11.89 11.94
C ASN A 30 20.31 -11.91 10.90
N GLY A 31 19.46 -12.94 10.91
CA GLY A 31 18.45 -13.12 9.85
C GLY A 31 17.51 -11.92 9.67
N LEU A 32 17.33 -11.11 10.73
CA LEU A 32 16.55 -9.87 10.66
C LEU A 32 17.28 -8.74 9.91
N ASP A 33 18.60 -8.68 9.98
CA ASP A 33 19.39 -7.74 9.19
C ASP A 33 19.37 -8.14 7.71
N VAL A 34 19.49 -9.44 7.40
CA VAL A 34 19.35 -9.95 6.02
C VAL A 34 17.97 -9.62 5.45
N LEU A 35 16.89 -9.88 6.20
CA LEU A 35 15.52 -9.52 5.81
C LEU A 35 15.39 -8.01 5.51
N ARG A 36 15.96 -7.16 6.36
CA ARG A 36 15.94 -5.70 6.17
C ARG A 36 16.65 -5.26 4.88
N HIS A 37 17.76 -5.89 4.51
CA HIS A 37 18.43 -5.62 3.23
C HIS A 37 17.63 -6.10 2.02
N ARG A 38 16.76 -7.10 2.20
CA ARG A 38 15.83 -7.60 1.17
C ARG A 38 14.44 -6.94 1.24
N THR A 39 14.31 -5.76 1.86
CA THR A 39 13.02 -5.05 2.04
C THR A 39 12.95 -3.77 1.20
N ALA A 40 11.85 -3.58 0.48
CA ALA A 40 11.54 -2.34 -0.24
C ALA A 40 11.02 -1.25 0.71
N LEU A 41 11.92 -0.59 1.45
CA LEU A 41 11.56 0.54 2.32
C LEU A 41 10.88 1.71 1.55
N ALA A 42 11.12 1.79 0.24
CA ALA A 42 10.46 2.72 -0.69
C ALA A 42 8.94 2.49 -0.83
N ALA A 43 8.45 1.27 -0.57
CA ALA A 43 7.06 0.84 -0.77
C ALA A 43 6.18 0.97 0.50
N LEU A 44 6.75 1.39 1.63
CA LEU A 44 6.08 1.58 2.91
C LEU A 44 5.09 2.77 2.90
N LEU A 45 4.10 2.75 3.79
CA LEU A 45 3.07 3.79 3.92
C LEU A 45 3.62 5.22 4.07
N ASP A 46 4.70 5.37 4.82
CA ASP A 46 5.34 6.63 5.25
C ASP A 46 6.77 6.80 4.71
N SER A 47 7.10 6.11 3.62
CA SER A 47 8.39 6.27 2.96
C SER A 47 8.60 7.69 2.43
N THR A 48 9.81 8.24 2.59
CA THR A 48 10.18 9.55 2.04
C THR A 48 10.19 9.57 0.50
N GLU A 49 10.41 8.41 -0.14
CA GLU A 49 10.24 8.21 -1.60
C GLU A 49 8.77 8.22 -2.05
N ARG A 50 7.84 8.42 -1.11
CA ARG A 50 6.40 8.60 -1.33
C ARG A 50 5.92 9.93 -0.72
N PHE A 51 6.80 10.93 -0.60
CA PHE A 51 6.44 12.27 -0.14
C PHE A 51 5.28 12.86 -0.97
N ASP A 52 4.33 13.50 -0.27
CA ASP A 52 3.03 13.92 -0.81
C ASP A 52 2.30 12.78 -1.57
N PRO A 53 2.00 11.65 -0.89
CA PRO A 53 1.36 10.52 -1.53
C PRO A 53 -0.08 10.90 -1.91
N PRO A 54 -0.65 10.33 -2.99
CA PRO A 54 -2.03 10.60 -3.37
C PRO A 54 -2.98 10.17 -2.24
N LYS A 55 -3.98 10.99 -1.93
CA LYS A 55 -5.03 10.72 -0.92
C LYS A 55 -6.39 11.10 -1.46
N CYS A 56 -7.46 10.46 -0.98
CA CYS A 56 -8.81 10.95 -1.19
C CYS A 56 -8.95 12.34 -0.57
N ALA A 57 -9.60 13.26 -1.29
CA ALA A 57 -9.88 14.59 -0.76
C ALA A 57 -10.99 14.52 0.30
N PRO A 58 -11.04 15.46 1.27
CA PRO A 58 -12.10 15.48 2.28
C PRO A 58 -13.51 15.48 1.67
N ASP A 59 -14.37 14.66 2.24
CA ASP A 59 -15.74 14.35 1.81
C ASP A 59 -15.88 13.80 0.37
N THR A 60 -14.82 13.19 -0.18
CA THR A 60 -14.91 12.37 -1.41
C THR A 60 -14.78 10.89 -1.09
N ARG A 61 -15.43 10.02 -1.88
CA ARG A 61 -15.35 8.55 -1.77
C ARG A 61 -15.79 7.99 -0.41
N VAL A 62 -16.48 8.78 0.42
CA VAL A 62 -16.80 8.47 1.83
C VAL A 62 -17.51 7.13 1.97
N ALA A 63 -18.50 6.83 1.12
CA ALA A 63 -19.20 5.55 1.15
C ALA A 63 -18.25 4.36 0.94
N ILE A 64 -17.36 4.43 -0.07
CA ILE A 64 -16.40 3.36 -0.36
C ILE A 64 -15.35 3.24 0.74
N ILE A 65 -14.89 4.36 1.32
CA ILE A 65 -13.99 4.36 2.48
C ILE A 65 -14.65 3.61 3.65
N ASN A 66 -15.91 3.94 3.97
CA ASN A 66 -16.65 3.29 5.05
C ASN A 66 -16.88 1.80 4.77
N ASP A 67 -17.31 1.42 3.56
CA ASP A 67 -17.49 0.01 3.15
C ASP A 67 -16.20 -0.82 3.32
N ILE A 68 -15.03 -0.22 3.11
CA ILE A 68 -13.72 -0.84 3.32
C ILE A 68 -13.40 -0.92 4.82
N LEU A 69 -13.63 0.15 5.58
CA LEU A 69 -13.35 0.19 7.03
C LEU A 69 -14.27 -0.76 7.81
N ASP A 70 -15.52 -0.90 7.41
CA ASP A 70 -16.48 -1.85 7.99
C ASP A 70 -16.05 -3.29 7.68
N TRP A 71 -15.63 -3.59 6.44
CA TRP A 71 -15.04 -4.88 6.07
C TRP A 71 -13.77 -5.22 6.86
N VAL A 72 -12.90 -4.22 7.14
CA VAL A 72 -11.73 -4.39 8.03
C VAL A 72 -12.14 -4.58 9.49
N SER A 73 -13.31 -4.07 9.89
CA SER A 73 -13.86 -4.20 11.24
C SER A 73 -14.53 -5.54 11.51
N ASN A 74 -14.93 -6.26 10.47
CA ASN A 74 -15.85 -7.38 10.58
C ASN A 74 -15.11 -8.73 10.76
N ASP A 75 -15.09 -9.20 12.01
CA ASP A 75 -14.52 -10.50 12.42
C ASP A 75 -15.23 -11.68 11.74
N ASP A 76 -16.52 -11.58 11.47
CA ASP A 76 -17.37 -12.65 10.93
C ASP A 76 -17.44 -12.65 9.38
N GLU A 77 -16.83 -11.67 8.68
CA GLU A 77 -16.90 -11.59 7.22
C GLU A 77 -15.92 -12.58 6.57
N PHE A 78 -16.47 -13.63 5.94
CA PHE A 78 -15.70 -14.66 5.23
C PHE A 78 -14.78 -14.13 4.12
N ALA A 79 -15.07 -12.95 3.56
CA ALA A 79 -14.23 -12.30 2.57
C ALA A 79 -12.92 -11.80 3.21
N SER A 80 -11.82 -12.51 3.00
CA SER A 80 -10.48 -12.09 3.48
C SER A 80 -9.67 -11.31 2.44
N ILE A 81 -10.17 -11.22 1.20
CA ILE A 81 -9.55 -10.42 0.12
C ILE A 81 -10.59 -9.45 -0.44
N MET A 82 -10.19 -8.20 -0.61
CA MET A 82 -10.93 -7.20 -1.37
C MET A 82 -10.10 -6.72 -2.56
N TRP A 83 -10.69 -6.76 -3.76
CA TRP A 83 -10.06 -6.26 -4.98
C TRP A 83 -10.67 -4.94 -5.45
N LEU A 84 -9.84 -3.90 -5.45
CA LEU A 84 -10.16 -2.55 -5.88
C LEU A 84 -9.64 -2.33 -7.31
N TYR A 85 -10.54 -2.22 -8.29
CA TYR A 85 -10.13 -2.17 -9.70
C TYR A 85 -10.76 -1.05 -10.51
N GLY A 86 -10.10 -0.71 -11.61
CA GLY A 86 -10.51 0.32 -12.56
C GLY A 86 -9.33 0.86 -13.38
N PRO A 87 -9.56 1.69 -14.40
CA PRO A 87 -8.49 2.26 -15.22
C PRO A 87 -7.55 3.18 -14.42
N ALA A 88 -6.46 3.61 -15.06
CA ALA A 88 -5.54 4.59 -14.48
C ALA A 88 -6.28 5.89 -14.14
N GLY A 89 -5.81 6.62 -13.13
CA GLY A 89 -6.38 7.92 -12.78
C GLY A 89 -7.77 7.93 -12.13
N THR A 90 -8.36 6.77 -11.82
CA THR A 90 -9.64 6.63 -11.09
C THR A 90 -9.53 6.82 -9.57
N GLY A 91 -8.32 6.97 -9.03
CA GLY A 91 -8.08 7.23 -7.60
C GLY A 91 -7.82 5.99 -6.73
N LYS A 92 -7.54 4.81 -7.31
CA LYS A 92 -7.23 3.58 -6.54
C LYS A 92 -6.17 3.79 -5.45
N SER A 93 -4.99 4.29 -5.83
CA SER A 93 -3.87 4.57 -4.90
C SER A 93 -4.20 5.63 -3.85
N ALA A 94 -5.04 6.61 -4.22
CA ALA A 94 -5.52 7.64 -3.30
C ALA A 94 -6.41 7.04 -2.21
N LEU A 95 -7.32 6.13 -2.60
CA LEU A 95 -8.18 5.40 -1.70
C LEU A 95 -7.40 4.39 -0.83
N ALA A 96 -6.46 3.66 -1.42
CA ALA A 96 -5.59 2.72 -0.71
C ALA A 96 -4.72 3.42 0.35
N GLN A 97 -4.12 4.59 0.02
CA GLN A 97 -3.38 5.42 0.98
C GLN A 97 -4.29 5.91 2.11
N THR A 98 -5.46 6.49 1.79
CA THR A 98 -6.37 7.01 2.82
C THR A 98 -6.85 5.92 3.77
N VAL A 99 -7.25 4.75 3.26
CA VAL A 99 -7.64 3.61 4.12
C VAL A 99 -6.46 3.14 4.97
N ALA A 100 -5.26 3.01 4.41
CA ALA A 100 -4.08 2.58 5.15
C ALA A 100 -3.71 3.56 6.28
N GLU A 101 -3.83 4.87 6.05
CA GLU A 101 -3.59 5.90 7.08
C GLU A 101 -4.62 5.81 8.22
N ILE A 102 -5.92 5.73 7.89
CA ILE A 102 -6.98 5.57 8.89
C ILE A 102 -6.75 4.28 9.69
N CYS A 103 -6.45 3.16 9.04
CA CYS A 103 -6.16 1.91 9.73
C CYS A 103 -4.87 1.93 10.56
N ARG A 104 -3.85 2.73 10.19
CA ARG A 104 -2.65 2.94 11.02
C ARG A 104 -3.00 3.69 12.30
N GLU A 105 -3.78 4.77 12.21
CA GLU A 105 -4.23 5.56 13.36
C GLU A 105 -5.05 4.71 14.34
N HIS A 106 -5.92 3.84 13.81
CA HIS A 106 -6.71 2.88 14.59
C HIS A 106 -5.94 1.60 14.99
N LYS A 107 -4.61 1.53 14.74
CA LYS A 107 -3.73 0.38 15.06
C LYS A 107 -4.14 -0.95 14.41
N ARG A 108 -4.87 -0.90 13.30
CA ARG A 108 -5.37 -2.05 12.53
C ARG A 108 -4.54 -2.42 11.30
N LEU A 109 -3.57 -1.59 10.93
CA LEU A 109 -2.68 -1.85 9.79
C LEU A 109 -1.54 -2.81 10.17
N VAL A 110 -1.35 -3.87 9.39
CA VAL A 110 -0.23 -4.83 9.50
C VAL A 110 0.92 -4.43 8.60
N ALA A 111 0.62 -4.20 7.31
CA ALA A 111 1.62 -3.99 6.28
C ALA A 111 1.04 -3.24 5.07
N THR A 112 1.94 -2.61 4.32
CA THR A 112 1.64 -1.91 3.07
C THR A 112 2.71 -2.22 2.02
N PHE A 113 2.30 -2.32 0.77
CA PHE A 113 3.20 -2.29 -0.37
C PHE A 113 2.55 -1.47 -1.47
N PHE A 114 3.15 -0.32 -1.76
CA PHE A 114 2.75 0.52 -2.88
C PHE A 114 3.73 0.29 -4.03
N PHE A 115 3.28 -0.48 -5.04
CA PHE A 115 4.05 -0.69 -6.26
C PHE A 115 4.23 0.62 -7.02
N SER A 116 5.22 0.68 -7.91
CA SER A 116 5.39 1.80 -8.83
C SER A 116 6.31 1.45 -9.99
N ARG A 117 5.81 1.56 -11.24
CA ARG A 117 6.56 1.22 -12.47
C ARG A 117 7.84 2.03 -12.66
N THR A 118 7.95 3.19 -12.03
CA THR A 118 9.08 4.13 -12.19
C THR A 118 10.17 3.98 -11.12
N ALA A 119 9.96 3.15 -10.10
CA ALA A 119 10.93 2.91 -9.04
C ALA A 119 11.32 1.43 -9.02
N THR A 120 12.59 1.12 -9.33
CA THR A 120 13.08 -0.27 -9.52
C THR A 120 12.79 -1.19 -8.34
N ASN A 121 12.92 -0.69 -7.11
CA ASN A 121 12.64 -1.45 -5.89
C ASN A 121 11.14 -1.55 -5.54
N ARG A 122 10.25 -0.96 -6.35
CA ARG A 122 8.79 -1.01 -6.22
C ARG A 122 8.08 -1.58 -7.44
N SER A 123 8.79 -1.98 -8.50
CA SER A 123 8.24 -2.67 -9.67
C SER A 123 8.67 -4.14 -9.78
N ASP A 124 9.60 -4.58 -8.94
CA ASP A 124 10.00 -5.98 -8.80
C ASP A 124 9.09 -6.72 -7.80
N GLY A 125 8.28 -7.65 -8.29
CA GLY A 125 7.39 -8.45 -7.44
C GLY A 125 8.10 -9.33 -6.41
N ARG A 126 9.36 -9.71 -6.64
CA ARG A 126 10.13 -10.63 -5.78
C ARG A 126 10.40 -10.06 -4.39
N ILE A 127 10.33 -8.74 -4.22
CA ILE A 127 10.58 -8.07 -2.93
C ILE A 127 9.30 -7.85 -2.10
N LEU A 128 8.13 -8.21 -2.63
CA LEU A 128 6.85 -8.03 -1.94
C LEU A 128 6.82 -8.80 -0.61
N ILE A 129 7.12 -10.10 -0.66
CA ILE A 129 6.92 -11.01 0.47
C ILE A 129 7.85 -10.70 1.64
N SER A 130 9.14 -10.47 1.36
CA SER A 130 10.12 -10.02 2.36
C SER A 130 9.72 -8.68 2.99
N THR A 131 9.15 -7.76 2.19
CA THR A 131 8.67 -6.46 2.68
C THR A 131 7.40 -6.58 3.54
N LEU A 132 6.51 -7.51 3.22
CA LEU A 132 5.36 -7.86 4.07
C LEU A 132 5.82 -8.53 5.38
N ALA A 133 6.78 -9.46 5.32
CA ALA A 133 7.34 -10.14 6.49
C ALA A 133 8.08 -9.17 7.43
N TYR A 134 8.84 -8.21 6.89
CA TYR A 134 9.47 -7.14 7.68
C TYR A 134 8.42 -6.31 8.43
N GLN A 135 7.32 -5.92 7.78
CA GLN A 135 6.24 -5.17 8.45
C GLN A 135 5.46 -6.04 9.45
N LEU A 136 5.22 -7.31 9.13
CA LEU A 136 4.60 -8.29 10.04
C LEU A 136 5.36 -8.40 11.36
N MET A 137 6.70 -8.35 11.34
CA MET A 137 7.54 -8.40 12.54
C MET A 137 7.49 -7.10 13.39
N LEU A 138 7.01 -6.00 12.80
CA LEU A 138 6.76 -4.74 13.51
C LEU A 138 5.36 -4.73 14.11
N ALA A 139 4.34 -5.12 13.34
CA ALA A 139 2.95 -5.26 13.79
C ALA A 139 2.76 -6.33 14.88
N PHE A 140 3.47 -7.47 14.76
CA PHE A 140 3.44 -8.57 15.71
C PHE A 140 4.87 -8.95 16.17
N PRO A 141 5.46 -8.26 17.15
CA PRO A 141 6.85 -8.50 17.58
C PRO A 141 7.18 -9.97 17.94
N SER A 142 6.19 -10.76 18.33
CA SER A 142 6.32 -12.20 18.60
C SER A 142 6.68 -13.06 17.37
N THR A 143 6.41 -12.60 16.15
CA THR A 143 6.77 -13.32 14.91
C THR A 143 8.26 -13.23 14.58
N ARG A 144 8.97 -12.22 15.11
CA ARG A 144 10.41 -11.96 14.85
C ARG A 144 11.28 -13.19 15.00
N ARG A 145 11.05 -14.00 16.05
CA ARG A 145 11.84 -15.23 16.29
C ARG A 145 11.64 -16.30 15.23
N PHE A 146 10.43 -16.40 14.67
CA PHE A 146 10.06 -17.39 13.66
C PHE A 146 10.61 -16.96 12.29
N ILE A 147 10.40 -15.69 11.92
CA ILE A 147 10.94 -15.09 10.69
C ILE A 147 12.48 -15.17 10.71
N ARG A 148 13.12 -14.81 11.83
CA ARG A 148 14.58 -14.91 11.98
C ARG A 148 15.05 -16.36 11.81
N GLY A 149 14.41 -17.32 12.48
CA GLY A 149 14.74 -18.73 12.37
C GLY A 149 14.57 -19.29 10.95
N SER A 150 13.58 -18.81 10.20
CA SER A 150 13.38 -19.15 8.79
C SER A 150 14.55 -18.66 7.92
N VAL A 151 14.95 -17.38 8.06
CA VAL A 151 16.07 -16.80 7.31
C VAL A 151 17.43 -17.37 7.72
N GLU A 152 17.64 -17.67 9.01
CA GLU A 152 18.86 -18.30 9.52
C GLU A 152 18.93 -19.81 9.16
N GLY A 153 17.79 -20.45 8.93
CA GLY A 153 17.68 -21.86 8.52
C GLY A 153 17.81 -22.10 7.02
N ASP A 154 17.24 -21.21 6.18
CA ASP A 154 17.51 -21.16 4.73
C ASP A 154 17.86 -19.73 4.30
N PRO A 155 19.16 -19.36 4.28
CA PRO A 155 19.61 -18.06 3.76
C PRO A 155 19.26 -17.80 2.30
N THR A 156 18.93 -18.85 1.52
CA THR A 156 18.51 -18.76 0.11
C THR A 156 17.01 -18.58 -0.06
N ILE A 157 16.25 -18.38 1.04
CA ILE A 157 14.79 -18.25 1.00
C ILE A 157 14.34 -17.14 0.02
N PHE A 158 15.07 -16.03 -0.07
CA PHE A 158 14.77 -14.90 -0.95
C PHE A 158 14.94 -15.20 -2.46
N GLU A 159 15.61 -16.31 -2.79
CA GLU A 159 15.78 -16.83 -4.15
C GLU A 159 14.81 -17.98 -4.47
N ARG A 160 13.97 -18.41 -3.51
CA ARG A 160 12.92 -19.43 -3.71
C ARG A 160 11.69 -18.87 -4.42
N ALA A 161 10.81 -19.77 -4.85
CA ALA A 161 9.48 -19.42 -5.36
C ALA A 161 8.66 -18.60 -4.35
N ASN A 162 7.74 -17.78 -4.85
CA ASN A 162 6.91 -16.91 -4.02
C ASN A 162 6.08 -17.70 -3.00
N GLU A 163 5.54 -18.86 -3.37
CA GLU A 163 4.87 -19.78 -2.44
C GLU A 163 5.75 -20.15 -1.23
N THR A 164 7.00 -20.56 -1.48
CA THR A 164 7.97 -20.95 -0.42
C THR A 164 8.33 -19.76 0.46
N GLN A 165 8.54 -18.57 -0.12
CA GLN A 165 8.80 -17.36 0.62
C GLN A 165 7.61 -16.97 1.50
N MET A 166 6.40 -17.02 0.95
CA MET A 166 5.17 -16.68 1.65
C MET A 166 4.92 -17.65 2.82
N GLU A 167 5.22 -18.92 2.64
CA GLU A 167 5.08 -19.90 3.71
C GLU A 167 6.05 -19.62 4.86
N GLY A 168 7.37 -19.65 4.59
CA GLY A 168 8.40 -19.55 5.62
C GLY A 168 8.53 -18.16 6.27
N LEU A 169 8.21 -17.08 5.54
CA LEU A 169 8.37 -15.70 6.04
C LEU A 169 7.06 -15.06 6.53
N PHE A 170 5.89 -15.61 6.17
CA PHE A 170 4.60 -14.99 6.50
C PHE A 170 3.61 -15.98 7.16
N VAL A 171 3.19 -17.03 6.46
CA VAL A 171 2.12 -17.93 6.92
C VAL A 171 2.54 -18.73 8.15
N GLU A 172 3.72 -19.36 8.15
CA GLU A 172 4.23 -20.10 9.30
C GLU A 172 4.44 -19.17 10.52
N PRO A 173 5.15 -18.02 10.42
CA PRO A 173 5.27 -17.07 11.53
C PRO A 173 3.92 -16.61 12.11
N VAL A 174 2.94 -16.31 11.26
CA VAL A 174 1.58 -15.95 11.71
C VAL A 174 0.91 -17.13 12.43
N ASN A 175 0.98 -18.33 11.85
CA ASN A 175 0.32 -19.51 12.39
C ASN A 175 0.96 -20.03 13.69
N GLN A 176 2.26 -19.83 13.87
CA GLN A 176 2.96 -20.13 15.12
C GLN A 176 2.70 -19.05 16.19
N PHE A 177 2.51 -17.79 15.79
CA PHE A 177 2.04 -16.74 16.70
C PHE A 177 0.58 -16.94 17.14
N SER A 178 -0.32 -17.33 16.24
CA SER A 178 -1.75 -17.52 16.56
C SER A 178 -1.99 -18.62 17.59
N GLN A 179 -1.11 -19.62 17.62
CA GLN A 179 -1.07 -20.74 18.59
C GLN A 179 -0.30 -20.40 19.88
N SER A 180 0.29 -19.21 20.00
CA SER A 180 1.08 -18.85 21.18
C SER A 180 0.19 -18.65 22.41
N TRP A 181 0.58 -19.28 23.53
CA TRP A 181 -0.06 -19.09 24.85
C TRP A 181 -0.26 -17.63 25.26
N LEU A 182 0.64 -16.72 24.83
CA LEU A 182 0.49 -15.28 25.07
C LEU A 182 -0.76 -14.70 24.40
N ARG A 183 -1.08 -15.12 23.18
CA ARG A 183 -2.30 -14.72 22.48
C ARG A 183 -3.54 -15.36 23.10
N VAL A 184 -3.46 -16.63 23.49
CA VAL A 184 -4.56 -17.33 24.19
C VAL A 184 -4.94 -16.59 25.48
N ILE A 185 -3.95 -16.26 26.33
CA ILE A 185 -4.17 -15.48 27.56
C ILE A 185 -4.75 -14.10 27.23
N TYR A 186 -4.21 -13.40 26.23
CA TYR A 186 -4.68 -12.08 25.83
C TYR A 186 -6.15 -12.08 25.40
N THR A 187 -6.55 -13.05 24.57
CA THR A 187 -7.94 -13.23 24.13
C THR A 187 -8.86 -13.54 25.31
N LEU A 188 -8.46 -14.47 26.19
CA LEU A 188 -9.26 -14.85 27.37
C LEU A 188 -9.43 -13.66 28.35
N VAL A 189 -8.39 -12.87 28.58
CA VAL A 189 -8.44 -11.70 29.47
C VAL A 189 -9.35 -10.61 28.89
N ASN A 190 -9.25 -10.31 27.60
CA ASN A 190 -10.10 -9.29 26.97
C ASN A 190 -11.58 -9.73 26.91
N GLN A 191 -11.85 -11.01 26.62
CA GLN A 191 -13.20 -11.58 26.69
C GLN A 191 -13.77 -11.54 28.12
N SER A 192 -12.95 -11.81 29.13
CA SER A 192 -13.39 -11.86 30.54
C SER A 192 -13.63 -10.48 31.15
N LEU A 193 -12.87 -9.45 30.73
CA LEU A 193 -12.96 -8.12 31.31
C LEU A 193 -13.97 -7.21 30.60
N GLY A 194 -14.34 -7.48 29.35
CA GLY A 194 -15.35 -6.71 28.59
C GLY A 194 -15.01 -5.23 28.29
N CYS A 195 -13.94 -4.70 28.88
CA CYS A 195 -13.65 -3.26 28.92
C CYS A 195 -12.62 -2.78 27.88
N ILE A 196 -12.00 -3.67 27.09
CA ILE A 196 -11.03 -3.26 26.06
C ILE A 196 -11.18 -4.10 24.79
N THR A 197 -11.89 -3.56 23.80
CA THR A 197 -11.83 -4.01 22.40
C THR A 197 -10.51 -3.58 21.77
N VAL A 198 -9.40 -4.25 22.13
CA VAL A 198 -8.17 -4.06 21.37
C VAL A 198 -8.31 -4.76 20.03
N HIS A 199 -8.59 -3.96 19.00
CA HIS A 199 -8.57 -4.43 17.62
C HIS A 199 -7.13 -4.81 17.24
N GLU A 200 -6.89 -6.11 17.02
CA GLU A 200 -5.61 -6.60 16.51
C GLU A 200 -5.33 -5.98 15.11
N PRO A 201 -4.05 -5.73 14.75
CA PRO A 201 -3.67 -5.45 13.37
C PRO A 201 -4.17 -6.54 12.43
N ARG A 202 -4.85 -6.17 11.33
CA ARG A 202 -5.40 -7.14 10.36
C ARG A 202 -5.29 -6.73 8.89
N LEU A 203 -5.27 -5.42 8.57
CA LEU A 203 -5.25 -4.96 7.18
C LEU A 203 -3.83 -5.03 6.59
N ILE A 204 -3.74 -5.63 5.40
CA ILE A 204 -2.58 -5.58 4.50
C ILE A 204 -3.03 -4.89 3.22
N VAL A 205 -2.32 -3.83 2.80
CA VAL A 205 -2.64 -3.10 1.56
C VAL A 205 -1.56 -3.36 0.51
N ILE A 206 -1.98 -3.78 -0.68
CA ILE A 206 -1.11 -4.00 -1.84
C ILE A 206 -1.67 -3.15 -2.99
N ASP A 207 -1.11 -1.97 -3.18
CA ASP A 207 -1.59 -1.01 -4.17
C ASP A 207 -0.80 -1.10 -5.47
N GLY A 208 -1.51 -1.11 -6.60
CA GLY A 208 -0.93 -1.11 -7.94
C GLY A 208 -0.27 -2.42 -8.34
N LEU A 209 -0.90 -3.58 -8.13
CA LEU A 209 -0.32 -4.88 -8.54
C LEU A 209 0.07 -4.89 -10.04
N ASP A 210 -0.68 -4.19 -10.89
CA ASP A 210 -0.36 -4.02 -12.31
C ASP A 210 0.87 -3.12 -12.59
N GLU A 211 1.44 -2.49 -11.56
CA GLU A 211 2.70 -1.75 -11.64
C GLU A 211 3.95 -2.64 -11.43
N CYS A 212 3.77 -3.93 -11.13
CA CYS A 212 4.83 -4.94 -11.27
C CYS A 212 5.10 -5.24 -12.76
N HIS A 213 6.36 -5.33 -13.18
CA HIS A 213 6.71 -5.39 -14.61
C HIS A 213 6.35 -6.70 -15.35
N ASP A 214 6.38 -7.87 -14.71
CA ASP A 214 6.07 -9.16 -15.37
C ASP A 214 4.61 -9.60 -15.08
N PRO A 215 3.73 -9.72 -16.09
CA PRO A 215 2.37 -10.23 -15.93
C PRO A 215 2.28 -11.61 -15.26
N ARG A 216 3.26 -12.49 -15.47
CA ARG A 216 3.31 -13.81 -14.83
C ARG A 216 3.60 -13.68 -13.34
N MET A 217 4.50 -12.78 -12.97
CA MET A 217 4.78 -12.43 -11.56
C MET A 217 3.53 -11.87 -10.88
N GLN A 218 2.75 -11.02 -11.56
CA GLN A 218 1.48 -10.52 -11.02
C GLN A 218 0.48 -11.65 -10.73
N SER A 219 0.29 -12.58 -11.67
CA SER A 219 -0.58 -13.74 -11.48
C SER A 219 -0.07 -14.71 -10.40
N ASP A 220 1.23 -14.94 -10.33
CA ASP A 220 1.88 -15.82 -9.36
C ASP A 220 1.79 -15.27 -7.92
N LEU A 221 2.10 -13.98 -7.74
CA LEU A 221 1.91 -13.29 -6.46
C LEU A 221 0.45 -13.31 -6.02
N LEU A 222 -0.48 -13.08 -6.94
CA LEU A 222 -1.90 -13.10 -6.63
C LEU A 222 -2.34 -14.48 -6.12
N LYS A 223 -2.02 -15.56 -6.85
CA LYS A 223 -2.28 -16.95 -6.40
C LYS A 223 -1.64 -17.24 -5.04
N THR A 224 -0.36 -16.89 -4.87
CA THR A 224 0.39 -17.04 -3.61
C THR A 224 -0.33 -16.37 -2.43
N ILE A 225 -0.86 -15.14 -2.62
CA ILE A 225 -1.64 -14.42 -1.60
C ILE A 225 -2.96 -15.16 -1.30
N GLY A 226 -3.65 -15.68 -2.32
CA GLY A 226 -4.86 -16.48 -2.13
C GLY A 226 -4.60 -17.75 -1.31
N GLU A 227 -3.61 -18.55 -1.70
CA GLU A 227 -3.22 -19.79 -1.02
C GLU A 227 -2.74 -19.54 0.42
N ALA A 228 -2.03 -18.45 0.65
CA ALA A 228 -1.70 -18.00 2.00
C ALA A 228 -2.96 -17.65 2.80
N THR A 229 -3.92 -16.94 2.18
CA THR A 229 -5.17 -16.53 2.84
C THR A 229 -6.03 -17.72 3.28
N GLU A 230 -6.11 -18.81 2.50
CA GLU A 230 -6.79 -20.05 2.94
C GLU A 230 -6.13 -20.71 4.16
N ARG A 231 -4.83 -20.47 4.38
CA ARG A 231 -4.01 -21.16 5.39
C ARG A 231 -3.70 -20.31 6.64
N LEU A 232 -4.01 -19.03 6.64
CA LEU A 232 -3.78 -18.11 7.76
C LEU A 232 -4.79 -18.36 8.90
N LYS A 233 -4.27 -18.64 10.10
CA LYS A 233 -5.04 -18.81 11.35
C LYS A 233 -5.30 -17.47 12.09
N LEU A 234 -5.08 -16.35 11.41
CA LEU A 234 -5.50 -15.01 11.83
C LEU A 234 -6.44 -14.44 10.75
N PRO A 235 -7.48 -13.67 11.13
CA PRO A 235 -8.38 -13.00 10.19
C PRO A 235 -7.69 -11.76 9.57
N LEU A 236 -6.60 -11.98 8.84
CA LEU A 236 -5.93 -10.94 8.07
C LEU A 236 -6.73 -10.63 6.81
N LYS A 237 -6.77 -9.35 6.43
CA LYS A 237 -7.56 -8.80 5.34
C LYS A 237 -6.64 -8.19 4.30
N PHE A 238 -6.69 -8.64 3.05
CA PHE A 238 -5.86 -8.12 1.96
C PHE A 238 -6.67 -7.19 1.05
N LEU A 239 -6.35 -5.88 1.09
CA LEU A 239 -6.86 -4.91 0.12
C LEU A 239 -5.86 -4.82 -1.04
N ILE A 240 -6.23 -5.38 -2.19
CA ILE A 240 -5.41 -5.40 -3.40
C ILE A 240 -5.99 -4.40 -4.39
N SER A 241 -5.16 -3.50 -4.94
CA SER A 241 -5.54 -2.55 -5.98
C SER A 241 -4.84 -2.87 -7.30
N SER A 242 -5.57 -2.82 -8.43
CA SER A 242 -4.96 -2.95 -9.75
C SER A 242 -5.81 -2.37 -10.89
N ARG A 243 -5.24 -2.24 -12.09
CA ARG A 243 -6.01 -2.25 -13.34
C ARG A 243 -6.58 -3.66 -13.59
N PRO A 244 -7.74 -3.78 -14.26
CA PRO A 244 -8.31 -5.06 -14.65
C PRO A 244 -7.62 -5.59 -15.92
N GLU A 245 -6.31 -5.83 -15.84
CA GLU A 245 -5.56 -6.48 -16.93
C GLU A 245 -6.02 -7.94 -17.09
N SER A 246 -5.93 -8.50 -18.31
CA SER A 246 -6.61 -9.75 -18.68
C SER A 246 -6.21 -10.95 -17.83
N HIS A 247 -4.92 -11.08 -17.48
CA HIS A 247 -4.39 -12.13 -16.60
C HIS A 247 -4.78 -11.93 -15.13
N ILE A 248 -4.91 -10.69 -14.65
CA ILE A 248 -5.41 -10.40 -13.29
C ILE A 248 -6.91 -10.76 -13.19
N LEU A 249 -7.71 -10.29 -14.15
CA LEU A 249 -9.12 -10.67 -14.30
C LEU A 249 -9.30 -12.19 -14.37
N HIS A 250 -8.44 -12.86 -15.15
CA HIS A 250 -8.50 -14.31 -15.30
C HIS A 250 -8.29 -15.03 -13.96
N VAL A 251 -7.27 -14.65 -13.19
CA VAL A 251 -6.99 -15.25 -11.88
C VAL A 251 -8.16 -15.04 -10.91
N PHE A 252 -8.68 -13.82 -10.76
CA PHE A 252 -9.81 -13.57 -9.84
C PHE A 252 -11.10 -14.32 -10.23
N ASN A 253 -11.39 -14.49 -11.53
CA ASN A 253 -12.66 -15.08 -11.99
C ASN A 253 -12.62 -16.61 -12.21
N HIS A 254 -11.46 -17.17 -12.59
CA HIS A 254 -11.35 -18.56 -13.03
C HIS A 254 -10.55 -19.45 -12.08
N ASP A 255 -9.66 -18.89 -11.26
CA ASP A 255 -8.89 -19.71 -10.32
C ASP A 255 -9.79 -20.21 -9.16
N LEU A 256 -9.58 -21.45 -8.75
CA LEU A 256 -10.41 -22.12 -7.75
C LEU A 256 -10.22 -21.53 -6.36
N ILE A 257 -9.04 -20.98 -6.06
CA ILE A 257 -8.71 -20.37 -4.76
C ILE A 257 -9.61 -19.15 -4.49
N PHE A 258 -9.73 -18.24 -5.46
CA PHE A 258 -10.55 -17.03 -5.32
C PHE A 258 -12.05 -17.30 -5.27
N ARG A 259 -12.50 -18.42 -5.85
CA ARG A 259 -13.89 -18.90 -5.73
C ARG A 259 -14.22 -19.41 -4.32
N ARG A 260 -13.23 -19.87 -3.54
CA ARG A 260 -13.43 -20.30 -2.15
C ARG A 260 -13.33 -19.14 -1.15
N LEU A 261 -12.43 -18.19 -1.42
CA LEU A 261 -12.14 -17.05 -0.53
C LEU A 261 -13.21 -15.94 -0.51
N ASN A 262 -14.26 -16.04 -1.33
CA ASN A 262 -15.34 -15.03 -1.44
C ASN A 262 -14.81 -13.60 -1.59
N VAL A 263 -14.08 -13.32 -2.67
CA VAL A 263 -13.47 -12.00 -2.91
C VAL A 263 -14.54 -10.90 -3.03
N LYS A 264 -14.41 -9.85 -2.23
CA LYS A 264 -15.23 -8.63 -2.37
C LYS A 264 -14.60 -7.74 -3.44
N THR A 265 -15.36 -7.29 -4.45
CA THR A 265 -14.80 -6.52 -5.57
C THR A 265 -15.43 -5.13 -5.69
N PHE A 266 -14.61 -4.10 -5.88
CA PHE A 266 -15.05 -2.71 -6.07
C PHE A 266 -14.53 -2.14 -7.38
N ASN A 267 -15.45 -1.84 -8.30
CA ASN A 267 -15.15 -1.20 -9.57
C ASN A 267 -15.23 0.33 -9.43
N LEU A 268 -14.08 1.01 -9.49
CA LEU A 268 -13.98 2.48 -9.44
C LEU A 268 -14.30 3.18 -10.77
N SER A 269 -14.69 2.44 -11.81
CA SER A 269 -15.08 2.96 -13.13
C SER A 269 -16.57 3.32 -13.22
N SER A 270 -17.32 3.28 -12.10
CA SER A 270 -18.75 3.60 -12.09
C SER A 270 -19.00 5.11 -12.15
N ASP A 271 -19.49 5.58 -13.30
CA ASP A 271 -19.53 7.01 -13.65
C ASP A 271 -20.24 7.89 -12.62
N ASN A 272 -21.42 7.49 -12.14
CA ASN A 272 -22.30 8.38 -11.36
C ASN A 272 -21.68 8.84 -10.03
N ILE A 273 -20.92 7.97 -9.35
CA ILE A 273 -20.25 8.30 -8.08
C ILE A 273 -19.02 9.17 -8.37
N ALA A 274 -18.22 8.78 -9.38
CA ALA A 274 -17.01 9.50 -9.75
C ALA A 274 -17.29 10.97 -10.13
N HIS A 275 -18.34 11.25 -10.92
CA HIS A 275 -18.69 12.62 -11.30
C HIS A 275 -19.13 13.48 -10.11
N HIS A 276 -19.80 12.90 -9.10
CA HIS A 276 -20.16 13.62 -7.87
C HIS A 276 -18.91 13.96 -7.05
N ASP A 277 -18.06 12.96 -6.75
CA ASP A 277 -16.86 13.18 -5.96
C ASP A 277 -15.88 14.15 -6.65
N ILE A 278 -15.74 14.09 -7.99
CA ILE A 278 -14.92 15.05 -8.76
C ILE A 278 -15.45 16.47 -8.64
N LYS A 279 -16.78 16.66 -8.61
CA LYS A 279 -17.39 17.99 -8.37
C LYS A 279 -17.04 18.51 -6.98
N VAL A 280 -17.12 17.66 -5.95
CA VAL A 280 -16.77 18.02 -4.56
C VAL A 280 -15.28 18.39 -4.46
N PHE A 281 -14.41 17.55 -5.03
CA PHE A 281 -12.97 17.79 -5.12
C PHE A 281 -12.65 19.14 -5.80
N LEU A 282 -13.14 19.37 -7.02
CA LEU A 282 -12.87 20.60 -7.77
C LEU A 282 -13.35 21.84 -7.00
N SER A 283 -14.54 21.80 -6.42
CA SER A 283 -15.11 22.91 -5.64
C SER A 283 -14.20 23.29 -4.46
N ARG A 284 -13.79 22.28 -3.66
CA ARG A 284 -12.84 22.47 -2.55
C ARG A 284 -11.50 23.06 -3.00
N GLN A 285 -10.88 22.49 -4.02
CA GLN A 285 -9.57 22.94 -4.48
C GLN A 285 -9.64 24.38 -5.02
N PHE A 286 -10.71 24.77 -5.70
CA PHE A 286 -10.88 26.15 -6.14
C PHE A 286 -11.11 27.13 -4.99
N ASP A 287 -11.88 26.76 -3.97
CA ASP A 287 -12.06 27.61 -2.78
C ASP A 287 -10.76 27.71 -1.95
N GLU A 288 -9.93 26.67 -1.92
CA GLU A 288 -8.57 26.75 -1.38
C GLU A 288 -7.68 27.70 -2.19
N ILE A 289 -7.72 27.65 -3.53
CA ILE A 289 -6.98 28.58 -4.40
C ILE A 289 -7.43 30.03 -4.13
N LYS A 290 -8.74 30.31 -4.03
CA LYS A 290 -9.25 31.64 -3.62
C LYS A 290 -8.68 32.10 -2.27
N ARG A 291 -8.57 31.18 -1.32
CA ARG A 291 -8.11 31.47 0.05
C ARG A 291 -6.60 31.70 0.12
N THR A 292 -5.80 30.91 -0.58
CA THR A 292 -4.34 30.78 -0.34
C THR A 292 -3.45 31.36 -1.44
N HIS A 293 -3.95 31.51 -2.67
CA HIS A 293 -3.09 31.85 -3.81
C HIS A 293 -2.47 33.26 -3.68
N PRO A 294 -1.18 33.46 -4.01
CA PRO A 294 -0.53 34.77 -3.90
C PRO A 294 -1.23 35.88 -4.70
N LEU A 295 -1.86 35.54 -5.83
CA LEU A 295 -2.58 36.47 -6.71
C LEU A 295 -4.09 36.48 -6.45
N ARG A 296 -4.57 35.98 -5.30
CA ARG A 296 -6.01 35.92 -4.96
C ARG A 296 -6.74 37.27 -5.02
N SER A 297 -6.03 38.39 -4.84
CA SER A 297 -6.60 39.75 -4.95
C SER A 297 -7.06 40.12 -6.36
N TYR A 298 -6.58 39.41 -7.39
CA TYR A 298 -7.01 39.59 -8.79
C TYR A 298 -8.20 38.71 -9.17
N LEU A 299 -8.61 37.79 -8.29
CA LEU A 299 -9.74 36.89 -8.55
C LEU A 299 -11.06 37.59 -8.22
N HIS A 300 -12.02 37.51 -9.15
CA HIS A 300 -13.37 38.00 -8.91
C HIS A 300 -14.04 37.27 -7.74
N VAL A 301 -14.98 37.89 -7.03
CA VAL A 301 -15.65 37.28 -5.85
C VAL A 301 -16.36 35.95 -6.19
N SER A 302 -16.92 35.85 -7.40
CA SER A 302 -17.53 34.61 -7.90
C SER A 302 -16.52 33.56 -8.38
N TRP A 303 -15.21 33.87 -8.38
CA TRP A 303 -14.24 33.56 -9.46
C TRP A 303 -14.60 32.40 -10.40
N PRO A 304 -14.44 31.12 -10.03
CA PRO A 304 -14.64 29.99 -10.93
C PRO A 304 -16.15 29.84 -11.12
N PRO A 305 -16.70 30.15 -12.30
CA PRO A 305 -18.13 30.11 -12.49
C PRO A 305 -18.65 28.68 -12.22
N PRO A 306 -19.85 28.51 -11.64
CA PRO A 306 -20.45 27.18 -11.47
C PRO A 306 -20.46 26.36 -12.77
N GLU A 307 -20.53 27.04 -13.92
CA GLU A 307 -20.46 26.51 -15.29
C GLU A 307 -19.09 25.89 -15.58
N ALA A 308 -18.00 26.52 -15.15
CA ALA A 308 -16.64 26.01 -15.31
C ALA A 308 -16.44 24.70 -14.53
N ILE A 309 -16.96 24.62 -13.29
CA ILE A 309 -16.90 23.38 -12.50
C ILE A 309 -17.69 22.27 -13.20
N ARG A 310 -18.90 22.56 -13.72
CA ARG A 310 -19.70 21.56 -14.47
C ARG A 310 -18.98 21.08 -15.74
N GLU A 311 -18.35 21.99 -16.48
CA GLU A 311 -17.59 21.64 -17.69
C GLU A 311 -16.33 20.82 -17.37
N LEU A 312 -15.61 21.14 -16.29
CA LEU A 312 -14.45 20.34 -15.84
C LEU A 312 -14.86 18.94 -15.37
N VAL A 313 -15.99 18.81 -14.66
CA VAL A 313 -16.58 17.51 -14.32
C VAL A 313 -16.90 16.72 -15.60
N ARG A 314 -17.54 17.36 -16.60
CA ARG A 314 -17.86 16.72 -17.89
C ARG A 314 -16.60 16.29 -18.66
N LYS A 315 -15.58 17.16 -18.75
CA LYS A 315 -14.29 16.87 -19.41
C LYS A 315 -13.47 15.79 -18.68
N SER A 316 -13.73 15.55 -17.38
CA SER A 316 -13.01 14.52 -16.62
C SER A 316 -13.39 13.09 -16.99
N SER A 317 -14.62 12.86 -17.47
CA SER A 317 -15.17 11.53 -17.76
C SER A 317 -14.93 10.53 -16.62
N GLY A 318 -15.20 10.94 -15.37
CA GLY A 318 -14.99 10.12 -14.17
C GLY A 318 -13.53 9.97 -13.70
N GLN A 319 -12.55 10.56 -14.39
CA GLN A 319 -11.13 10.38 -14.10
C GLN A 319 -10.55 11.51 -13.23
N PHE A 320 -10.26 11.18 -11.96
CA PHE A 320 -9.66 12.08 -10.98
C PHE A 320 -8.31 12.66 -11.41
N ILE A 321 -7.56 11.94 -12.24
CA ILE A 321 -6.28 12.45 -12.73
C ILE A 321 -6.45 13.70 -13.60
N TYR A 322 -7.50 13.78 -14.42
CA TYR A 322 -7.79 15.01 -15.19
C TYR A 322 -8.05 16.18 -14.25
N ALA A 323 -8.94 16.00 -13.28
CA ALA A 323 -9.30 17.05 -12.32
C ALA A 323 -8.09 17.52 -11.50
N SER A 324 -7.26 16.60 -11.02
CA SER A 324 -6.06 16.95 -10.24
C SER A 324 -4.95 17.59 -11.09
N THR A 325 -4.78 17.21 -12.36
CA THR A 325 -3.89 17.92 -13.30
C THR A 325 -4.37 19.35 -13.54
N VAL A 326 -5.68 19.56 -13.76
CA VAL A 326 -6.26 20.91 -13.91
C VAL A 326 -5.99 21.77 -12.67
N ILE A 327 -6.23 21.25 -11.48
CA ILE A 327 -5.96 21.97 -10.23
C ILE A 327 -4.46 22.28 -10.09
N LYS A 328 -3.57 21.32 -10.36
CA LYS A 328 -2.10 21.54 -10.33
C LYS A 328 -1.65 22.63 -11.30
N TYR A 329 -2.26 22.71 -12.48
CA TYR A 329 -1.99 23.74 -13.48
C TYR A 329 -2.52 25.13 -13.04
N VAL A 330 -3.74 25.19 -12.52
CA VAL A 330 -4.39 26.45 -12.12
C VAL A 330 -3.83 27.03 -10.83
N GLN A 331 -3.41 26.20 -9.87
CA GLN A 331 -2.85 26.65 -8.59
C GLN A 331 -1.40 27.18 -8.67
N SER A 332 -0.81 27.24 -9.88
CA SER A 332 0.57 27.67 -10.10
C SER A 332 0.82 29.07 -9.50
N PRO A 333 1.71 29.23 -8.49
CA PRO A 333 1.86 30.50 -7.77
C PRO A 333 2.45 31.64 -8.60
N LYS A 334 3.00 31.33 -9.78
CA LYS A 334 3.61 32.28 -10.71
C LYS A 334 2.61 32.91 -11.69
N HIS A 335 1.36 32.44 -11.71
CA HIS A 335 0.40 32.76 -12.78
C HIS A 335 -0.99 33.03 -12.20
N ARG A 336 -1.80 33.79 -12.93
CA ARG A 336 -3.16 34.09 -12.49
C ARG A 336 -4.07 32.86 -12.69
N PRO A 337 -4.83 32.43 -11.66
CA PRO A 337 -5.69 31.25 -11.76
C PRO A 337 -6.84 31.39 -12.78
N ASP A 338 -7.35 32.59 -13.03
CA ASP A 338 -8.42 32.87 -14.00
C ASP A 338 -7.96 32.72 -15.46
N ASP A 339 -6.78 33.24 -15.79
CA ASP A 339 -6.16 33.03 -17.11
C ASP A 339 -5.90 31.53 -17.35
N ARG A 340 -5.36 30.84 -16.34
CA ARG A 340 -5.09 29.38 -16.38
C ARG A 340 -6.38 28.57 -16.58
N LEU A 341 -7.44 28.90 -15.85
CA LEU A 341 -8.74 28.24 -15.99
C LEU A 341 -9.34 28.46 -17.39
N SER A 342 -9.19 29.66 -17.94
CA SER A 342 -9.66 29.99 -19.30
C SER A 342 -8.96 29.14 -20.37
N VAL A 343 -7.65 28.90 -20.24
CA VAL A 343 -6.91 27.97 -21.12
C VAL A 343 -7.45 26.54 -21.03
N VAL A 344 -7.67 26.01 -19.83
CA VAL A 344 -8.19 24.63 -19.63
C VAL A 344 -9.61 24.46 -20.19
N LEU A 345 -10.44 25.50 -20.06
CA LEU A 345 -11.79 25.50 -20.63
C LEU A 345 -11.76 25.57 -22.17
N GLY A 346 -10.68 26.06 -22.77
CA GLY A 346 -10.55 26.26 -24.22
C GLY A 346 -11.01 27.67 -24.68
N LEU A 347 -11.10 28.61 -23.74
CA LEU A 347 -11.49 30.01 -23.98
C LEU A 347 -10.30 30.90 -24.39
N SER A 348 -9.07 30.40 -24.21
CA SER A 348 -7.83 31.10 -24.57
C SER A 348 -6.80 30.09 -25.07
N PRO A 349 -5.93 30.45 -26.04
CA PRO A 349 -4.84 29.58 -26.45
C PRO A 349 -3.83 29.40 -25.30
N ALA A 350 -3.23 28.21 -25.20
CA ALA A 350 -2.11 28.01 -24.31
C ALA A 350 -0.88 28.81 -24.80
N PRO A 351 -0.08 29.42 -23.90
CA PRO A 351 1.19 30.02 -24.28
C PRO A 351 2.12 29.01 -24.96
N SER A 352 2.99 29.47 -25.87
CA SER A 352 3.78 28.65 -26.80
C SER A 352 4.76 27.65 -26.18
N HIS A 353 4.92 27.66 -24.85
CA HIS A 353 5.78 26.75 -24.09
C HIS A 353 5.04 25.97 -23.01
N GLU A 354 3.70 25.97 -23.02
CA GLU A 354 2.89 25.44 -21.94
C GLU A 354 1.90 24.39 -22.43
N THR A 355 2.03 23.19 -21.87
CA THR A 355 1.21 22.02 -22.15
C THR A 355 0.43 21.67 -20.87
N PRO A 356 -0.81 22.15 -20.70
CA PRO A 356 -1.59 21.99 -19.46
C PRO A 356 -1.78 20.54 -19.02
N PHE A 357 -1.69 19.61 -19.98
CA PHE A 357 -1.94 18.19 -19.82
C PHE A 357 -0.69 17.31 -19.95
N ALA A 358 0.52 17.87 -20.00
CA ALA A 358 1.76 17.11 -20.25
C ALA A 358 1.95 15.86 -19.35
N GLN A 359 1.50 15.94 -18.10
CA GLN A 359 1.54 14.80 -17.15
C GLN A 359 0.53 13.70 -17.50
N LEU A 360 -0.64 14.07 -18.03
CA LEU A 360 -1.62 13.13 -18.59
C LEU A 360 -1.11 12.52 -19.88
N ASP A 361 -0.59 13.36 -20.79
CA ASP A 361 -0.07 12.92 -22.08
C ASP A 361 1.05 11.89 -21.88
N ALA A 362 2.01 12.17 -21.00
CA ALA A 362 3.07 11.24 -20.62
C ALA A 362 2.53 9.93 -20.00
N LEU A 363 1.52 10.01 -19.13
CA LEU A 363 0.90 8.81 -18.55
C LEU A 363 0.21 7.96 -19.62
N TYR A 364 -0.62 8.56 -20.47
CA TYR A 364 -1.33 7.81 -21.51
C TYR A 364 -0.37 7.26 -22.56
N SER A 365 0.66 8.01 -22.96
CA SER A 365 1.74 7.48 -23.82
C SER A 365 2.43 6.26 -23.18
N HIS A 366 2.71 6.28 -21.87
CA HIS A 366 3.27 5.13 -21.18
C HIS A 366 2.29 3.95 -21.09
N ILE A 367 1.00 4.21 -20.85
CA ILE A 367 -0.05 3.19 -20.84
C ILE A 367 -0.15 2.52 -22.20
N PHE A 368 -0.26 3.29 -23.29
CA PHE A 368 -0.39 2.77 -24.64
C PHE A 368 0.87 2.02 -25.09
N ALA A 369 2.07 2.49 -24.74
CA ALA A 369 3.32 1.76 -24.98
C ALA A 369 3.40 0.40 -24.24
N SER A 370 2.65 0.24 -23.14
CA SER A 370 2.57 -1.03 -22.39
C SER A 370 1.51 -2.02 -22.90
N VAL A 371 0.71 -1.64 -23.90
CA VAL A 371 -0.19 -2.56 -24.61
C VAL A 371 0.55 -3.09 -25.83
N HIS A 372 0.90 -4.39 -25.83
CA HIS A 372 1.42 -5.06 -27.02
C HIS A 372 0.24 -5.70 -27.76
N ASP A 373 0.00 -5.19 -28.96
CA ASP A 373 -1.00 -5.58 -29.96
C ASP A 373 -2.50 -5.46 -29.56
N ILE A 374 -3.30 -5.00 -30.54
CA ILE A 374 -4.77 -5.02 -30.58
C ILE A 374 -5.17 -6.04 -31.64
#